data_AF-A0A246FGL7-F1
#
_entry.id   AF-A0A246FGL7-F1
#
_cell.length_a   1.000
_cell.length_b   1.000
_cell.length_c   1.000
_cell.angle_alpha   90.00
_cell.angle_beta   90.00
_cell.angle_gamma   90.00
#
_symmetry.space_group_name_H-M   'P 1'
#
loop_
_entity.id
_entity.type
_entity.pdbx_description
1 polymer ?
#
loop_
_entity_poly.entity_id
_entity_poly.type
_entity_poly.pdbx_seq_one_letter_code
_entity_poly.pdbx_strand_id
1 'polypeptide(L)'
;MKIPSEAAKPAIIHYSAQSGNACLPDLLDALQHALAGDLYWETQLQRVRQQSGATIHIGVFIEPYLQFILEGKKTLESRFSVNRTAPYRQVRDGDILLLKRSGGPIVGICCITHAWFHVLDPKTWSSLQSQYAQALCISDPAFWQEKQKANYASLMQVRYVRPITPTISFIKSDRRGWLALIQPEIPAQCL
;
A
#
# COMPACT_ATOMS: atom_id res chain seq x y z
N MET A 1 -1.47 -31.80 -27.18
CA MET A 1 -2.21 -31.65 -25.91
C MET A 1 -1.46 -30.66 -25.04
N LYS A 2 -2.02 -29.45 -24.81
CA LYS A 2 -1.52 -28.55 -23.76
C LYS A 2 -2.11 -29.02 -22.44
N ILE A 3 -1.26 -29.45 -21.53
CA ILE A 3 -1.62 -29.72 -20.13
C ILE A 3 -2.19 -28.40 -19.58
N PRO A 4 -3.35 -28.38 -18.89
CA PRO A 4 -3.79 -27.17 -18.23
C PRO A 4 -2.74 -26.81 -17.17
N SER A 5 -2.20 -25.60 -17.26
CA SER A 5 -1.38 -25.01 -16.20
C SER A 5 -2.19 -25.07 -14.91
N GLU A 6 -1.81 -25.95 -13.99
CA GLU A 6 -2.34 -25.97 -12.63
C GLU A 6 -2.14 -24.57 -12.06
N ALA A 7 -3.24 -23.86 -11.77
CA ALA A 7 -3.15 -22.52 -11.22
C ALA A 7 -2.41 -22.62 -9.89
N ALA A 8 -1.20 -22.07 -9.83
CA ALA A 8 -0.37 -22.11 -8.63
C ALA A 8 -1.19 -21.65 -7.42
N LYS A 9 -1.25 -22.50 -6.38
CA LYS A 9 -2.03 -22.23 -5.18
C LYS A 9 -1.60 -20.89 -4.58
N PRO A 10 -2.53 -19.98 -4.23
CA PRO A 10 -2.17 -18.69 -3.66
C PRO A 10 -1.40 -18.88 -2.36
N ALA A 11 -0.25 -18.20 -2.23
CA ALA A 11 0.53 -18.20 -1.00
C ALA A 11 -0.31 -17.64 0.16
N ILE A 12 -0.20 -18.25 1.34
CA ILE A 12 -0.91 -17.81 2.55
C ILE A 12 0.13 -17.25 3.53
N ILE A 13 0.00 -15.97 3.84
CA ILE A 13 0.87 -15.21 4.74
C ILE A 13 0.08 -14.86 5.99
N HIS A 14 0.61 -15.19 7.16
CA HIS A 14 0.00 -14.87 8.44
C HIS A 14 0.74 -13.69 9.11
N TYR A 15 -0.02 -12.66 9.46
CA TYR A 15 0.48 -11.50 10.18
C TYR A 15 -0.17 -11.38 11.55
N SER A 16 0.66 -11.15 12.57
CA SER A 16 0.23 -10.73 13.90
C SER A 16 1.01 -9.49 14.32
N ALA A 17 0.39 -8.63 15.13
CA ALA A 17 1.07 -7.45 15.66
C ALA A 17 2.24 -7.84 16.59
N GLN A 18 2.12 -8.98 17.26
CA GLN A 18 3.14 -9.54 18.17
C GLN A 18 4.38 -10.01 17.40
N SER A 19 4.17 -10.67 16.26
CA SER A 19 5.24 -11.19 15.40
C SER A 19 5.82 -10.13 14.45
N GLY A 20 5.18 -8.95 14.38
CA GLY A 20 5.65 -7.80 13.60
C GLY A 20 6.01 -8.17 12.16
N ASN A 21 7.28 -8.00 11.81
CA ASN A 21 7.79 -8.17 10.45
C ASN A 21 8.28 -9.59 10.13
N ALA A 22 8.02 -10.58 11.00
CA ALA A 22 8.45 -11.96 10.80
C ALA A 22 7.90 -12.59 9.50
N CYS A 23 6.76 -12.10 9.00
CA CYS A 23 6.16 -12.58 7.75
C CYS A 23 6.78 -11.98 6.47
N LEU A 24 7.70 -11.02 6.60
CA LEU A 24 8.23 -10.28 5.45
C LEU A 24 9.03 -11.15 4.47
N PRO A 25 9.88 -12.11 4.89
CA PRO A 25 10.57 -13.00 3.97
C PRO A 25 9.60 -13.81 3.10
N ASP A 26 8.62 -14.48 3.71
CA ASP A 26 7.62 -15.27 2.99
C ASP A 26 6.78 -14.40 2.04
N LEU A 27 6.44 -13.17 2.46
CA LEU A 27 5.75 -12.21 1.62
C LEU A 27 6.59 -11.79 0.41
N LEU A 28 7.88 -11.52 0.59
CA LEU A 28 8.81 -11.18 -0.50
C LEU A 28 8.97 -12.33 -1.48
N ASP A 29 9.06 -13.56 -1.01
CA ASP A 29 9.14 -14.76 -1.85
C ASP A 29 7.87 -14.95 -2.67
N ALA A 30 6.70 -14.77 -2.05
CA ALA A 30 5.41 -14.82 -2.74
C ALA A 30 5.27 -13.71 -3.80
N LEU A 31 5.72 -12.49 -3.51
CA LEU A 31 5.72 -11.38 -4.45
C LEU A 31 6.68 -11.63 -5.63
N GLN A 32 7.87 -12.14 -5.35
CA GLN A 32 8.86 -12.46 -6.38
C GLN A 32 8.35 -13.54 -7.32
N HIS A 33 7.67 -14.56 -6.80
CA HIS A 33 7.03 -15.58 -7.64
C HIS A 33 5.92 -15.00 -8.51
N ALA A 34 5.02 -14.19 -7.93
CA ALA A 34 3.87 -13.65 -8.62
C ALA A 34 4.18 -12.50 -9.61
N LEU A 35 5.39 -11.93 -9.54
CA LEU A 35 5.86 -10.85 -10.40
C LEU A 35 7.06 -11.28 -11.26
N ALA A 36 7.32 -12.57 -11.36
CA ALA A 36 8.43 -13.12 -12.15
C ALA A 36 8.35 -12.64 -13.62
N GLY A 37 9.46 -12.10 -14.12
CA GLY A 37 9.58 -11.53 -15.45
C GLY A 37 9.25 -10.03 -15.56
N ASP A 38 8.74 -9.38 -14.50
CA ASP A 38 8.62 -7.92 -14.44
C ASP A 38 9.91 -7.33 -13.84
N LEU A 39 10.86 -6.97 -14.72
CA LEU A 39 12.19 -6.46 -14.33
C LEU A 39 12.13 -5.27 -13.37
N TYR A 40 11.12 -4.40 -13.50
CA TYR A 40 10.96 -3.26 -12.60
C TYR A 40 10.68 -3.75 -11.18
N TRP A 41 9.70 -4.64 -11.02
CA TRP A 41 9.32 -5.16 -9.71
C TRP A 41 10.36 -6.10 -9.11
N GLU A 42 11.01 -6.93 -9.92
CA GLU A 42 12.15 -7.73 -9.48
C GLU A 42 13.23 -6.84 -8.87
N THR A 43 13.57 -5.72 -9.54
CA THR A 43 14.55 -4.75 -9.03
C THR A 43 14.08 -4.11 -7.72
N GLN A 44 12.82 -3.66 -7.63
CA GLN A 44 12.33 -3.03 -6.39
C GLN A 44 12.29 -4.02 -5.21
N LEU A 45 11.88 -5.27 -5.43
CA LEU A 45 11.88 -6.30 -4.38
C LEU A 45 13.29 -6.63 -3.90
N GLN A 46 14.29 -6.64 -4.79
CA GLN A 46 15.69 -6.80 -4.39
C GLN A 46 16.18 -5.63 -3.52
N ARG A 47 15.77 -4.40 -3.82
CA ARG A 47 16.11 -3.24 -2.98
C ARG A 47 15.56 -3.37 -1.56
N VAL A 48 14.33 -3.88 -1.40
CA VAL A 48 13.77 -4.17 -0.08
C VAL A 48 14.59 -5.24 0.65
N ARG A 49 14.97 -6.33 -0.03
CA ARG A 49 15.81 -7.39 0.56
C ARG A 49 17.17 -6.87 1.03
N GLN A 50 17.75 -5.94 0.28
CA GLN A 50 19.04 -5.31 0.57
C GLN A 50 18.95 -4.13 1.55
N GLN A 51 17.78 -3.82 2.08
CA GLN A 51 17.54 -2.67 2.96
C GLN A 51 17.94 -1.32 2.33
N SER A 52 17.94 -1.21 1.00
CA SER A 52 18.42 -0.01 0.29
C SER A 52 17.32 1.04 0.04
N GLY A 53 16.68 1.43 1.13
CA GLY A 53 15.83 2.64 1.20
C GLY A 53 14.36 2.50 0.84
N ALA A 54 13.89 1.32 0.41
CA ALA A 54 12.47 1.06 0.15
C ALA A 54 11.88 0.14 1.22
N THR A 55 10.67 0.45 1.70
CA THR A 55 9.90 -0.37 2.64
C THR A 55 8.61 -0.87 2.00
N ILE A 56 7.98 -1.88 2.62
CA ILE A 56 6.71 -2.43 2.14
C ILE A 56 5.57 -1.93 3.02
N HIS A 57 4.54 -1.37 2.40
CA HIS A 57 3.28 -1.05 3.04
C HIS A 57 2.16 -1.93 2.50
N ILE A 58 1.17 -2.19 3.34
CA ILE A 58 -0.09 -2.83 2.95
C ILE A 58 -1.21 -1.85 3.22
N GLY A 59 -1.88 -1.41 2.16
CA GLY A 59 -3.13 -0.67 2.25
C GLY A 59 -4.32 -1.61 2.11
N VAL A 60 -5.33 -1.44 2.96
CA VAL A 60 -6.63 -2.10 2.81
C VAL A 60 -7.56 -1.18 2.02
N PHE A 61 -8.08 -1.68 0.92
CA PHE A 61 -8.91 -0.93 -0.03
C PHE A 61 -10.30 -1.55 -0.17
N ILE A 62 -11.28 -0.69 -0.39
CA ILE A 62 -12.66 -1.05 -0.73
C ILE A 62 -12.94 -0.71 -2.19
N GLU A 63 -13.94 -1.37 -2.78
CA GLU A 63 -14.41 -1.02 -4.12
C GLU A 63 -15.28 0.26 -4.08
N PRO A 64 -15.31 1.06 -5.17
CA PRO A 64 -14.63 0.85 -6.47
C PRO A 64 -13.18 1.37 -6.52
N TYR A 65 -12.67 1.97 -5.44
CA TYR A 65 -11.37 2.65 -5.43
C TYR A 65 -10.18 1.70 -5.66
N LEU A 66 -10.28 0.46 -5.18
CA LEU A 66 -9.30 -0.59 -5.48
C LEU A 66 -9.20 -0.81 -6.99
N GLN A 67 -10.33 -1.06 -7.65
CA GLN A 67 -10.37 -1.24 -9.09
C GLN A 67 -9.86 -0.01 -9.85
N PHE A 68 -10.18 1.20 -9.40
CA PHE A 68 -9.66 2.42 -10.03
C PHE A 68 -8.14 2.53 -9.97
N ILE A 69 -7.50 2.08 -8.88
CA ILE A 69 -6.03 2.04 -8.82
C ILE A 69 -5.49 0.99 -9.80
N LEU A 70 -6.06 -0.22 -9.78
CA LEU A 70 -5.63 -1.33 -10.64
C LEU A 70 -5.74 -1.00 -12.15
N GLU A 71 -6.75 -0.22 -12.54
CA GLU A 71 -6.96 0.26 -13.90
C GLU A 71 -6.15 1.53 -14.23
N GLY A 72 -5.41 2.09 -13.27
CA GLY A 72 -4.64 3.33 -13.44
C GLY A 72 -5.49 4.61 -13.50
N LYS A 73 -6.80 4.53 -13.25
CA LYS A 73 -7.72 5.69 -13.18
C LYS A 73 -7.44 6.55 -11.96
N LYS A 74 -7.23 5.93 -10.79
CA LYS A 74 -6.87 6.59 -9.54
C LYS A 74 -5.36 6.51 -9.34
N THR A 75 -4.68 7.64 -9.51
CA THR A 75 -3.21 7.75 -9.38
C THR A 75 -2.78 8.43 -8.09
N LEU A 76 -3.73 8.85 -7.27
CA LEU A 76 -3.50 9.46 -5.97
C LEU A 76 -4.32 8.72 -4.91
N GLU A 77 -3.64 8.16 -3.91
CA GLU A 77 -4.26 7.55 -2.72
C GLU A 77 -4.28 8.56 -1.57
N SER A 78 -5.33 8.51 -0.73
CA SER A 78 -5.46 9.40 0.42
C SER A 78 -5.82 8.63 1.69
N ARG A 79 -5.22 9.03 2.82
CA ARG A 79 -5.61 8.56 4.16
C ARG A 79 -5.80 9.73 5.10
N PHE A 80 -6.96 9.79 5.73
CA PHE A 80 -7.35 10.82 6.68
C PHE A 80 -7.44 10.22 8.09
N SER A 81 -6.88 10.89 9.09
CA SER A 81 -6.88 10.41 10.46
C SER A 81 -6.99 11.56 11.48
N VAL A 82 -7.57 11.24 12.64
CA VAL A 82 -7.58 12.15 13.81
C VAL A 82 -6.19 12.22 14.45
N ASN A 83 -5.45 11.10 14.43
CA ASN A 83 -4.15 10.93 15.07
C ASN A 83 -3.02 10.82 14.04
N ARG A 84 -1.77 11.04 14.46
CA ARG A 84 -0.58 10.84 13.63
C ARG A 84 -0.23 9.35 13.51
N THR A 85 -1.04 8.60 12.80
CA THR A 85 -0.88 7.16 12.58
C THR A 85 -0.50 6.86 11.13
N ALA A 86 0.08 5.69 10.89
CA ALA A 86 0.41 5.22 9.54
C ALA A 86 -0.79 5.41 8.57
N PRO A 87 -0.58 5.96 7.36
CA PRO A 87 0.71 6.25 6.73
C PRO A 87 1.36 7.61 7.06
N TYR A 88 0.78 8.44 7.92
CA TYR A 88 1.24 9.83 8.12
C TYR A 88 2.71 9.91 8.56
N ARG A 89 3.56 10.52 7.72
CA ARG A 89 5.03 10.62 7.86
C ARG A 89 5.77 9.30 8.00
N GLN A 90 5.15 8.19 7.61
CA GLN A 90 5.77 6.84 7.66
C GLN A 90 5.99 6.22 6.29
N VAL A 91 5.39 6.79 5.24
CA VAL A 91 5.69 6.45 3.85
C VAL A 91 6.71 7.43 3.29
N ARG A 92 7.52 6.97 2.34
CA ARG A 92 8.57 7.69 1.64
C ARG A 92 8.47 7.42 0.14
N ASP A 93 9.09 8.30 -0.63
CA ASP A 93 9.21 8.13 -2.06
C ASP A 93 10.06 6.89 -2.36
N GLY A 94 9.57 6.04 -3.27
CA GLY A 94 10.16 4.74 -3.58
C GLY A 94 9.62 3.57 -2.78
N ASP A 95 8.78 3.81 -1.76
CA ASP A 95 8.15 2.71 -1.01
C ASP A 95 7.20 1.89 -1.88
N ILE A 96 7.08 0.61 -1.54
CA ILE A 96 6.18 -0.34 -2.20
C ILE A 96 4.85 -0.37 -1.45
N LEU A 97 3.74 -0.23 -2.17
CA LEU A 97 2.39 -0.35 -1.64
C LEU A 97 1.67 -1.56 -2.23
N LEU A 98 1.36 -2.52 -1.35
CA LEU A 98 0.53 -3.68 -1.64
C LEU A 98 -0.95 -3.33 -1.47
N LEU A 99 -1.73 -3.68 -2.50
CA LEU A 99 -3.15 -3.40 -2.61
C LEU A 99 -3.94 -4.61 -2.09
N LYS A 100 -4.29 -4.58 -0.80
CA LYS A 100 -5.10 -5.63 -0.18
C LYS A 100 -6.58 -5.28 -0.28
N ARG A 101 -7.38 -6.20 -0.81
CA ARG A 101 -8.84 -6.08 -0.78
C ARG A 101 -9.35 -6.20 0.67
N SER A 102 -10.31 -5.36 1.04
CA SER A 102 -11.02 -5.50 2.31
C SER A 102 -11.63 -6.89 2.44
N GLY A 103 -11.35 -7.58 3.54
CA GLY A 103 -11.74 -8.99 3.75
C GLY A 103 -11.10 -10.01 2.81
N GLY A 104 -10.26 -9.61 1.85
CA GLY A 104 -9.71 -10.47 0.80
C GLY A 104 -8.18 -10.45 0.69
N PRO A 105 -7.62 -11.05 -0.39
CA PRO A 105 -6.18 -11.15 -0.57
C PRO A 105 -5.52 -9.82 -0.99
N ILE A 106 -4.20 -9.83 -1.07
CA ILE A 106 -3.41 -8.86 -1.83
C ILE A 106 -3.58 -9.19 -3.32
N VAL A 107 -4.03 -8.19 -4.08
CA VAL A 107 -4.41 -8.35 -5.50
C VAL A 107 -3.60 -7.48 -6.44
N GLY A 108 -2.77 -6.58 -5.91
CA GLY A 108 -1.92 -5.73 -6.72
C GLY A 108 -0.80 -5.07 -5.92
N ILE A 109 0.09 -4.42 -6.65
CA ILE A 109 1.26 -3.72 -6.16
C ILE A 109 1.43 -2.42 -6.92
N CYS A 110 1.92 -1.38 -6.26
CA CYS A 110 2.28 -0.12 -6.87
C CYS A 110 3.42 0.55 -6.09
N CYS A 111 4.08 1.52 -6.71
CA CYS A 111 5.14 2.31 -6.07
C CYS A 111 4.58 3.66 -5.65
N ILE A 112 4.89 4.08 -4.42
CA ILE A 112 4.65 5.44 -3.94
C ILE A 112 5.78 6.31 -4.52
N THR A 113 5.43 7.19 -5.45
CA THR A 113 6.41 8.05 -6.12
C THR A 113 6.58 9.41 -5.46
N HIS A 114 5.52 9.89 -4.80
CA HIS A 114 5.54 11.12 -4.01
C HIS A 114 4.58 10.98 -2.84
N ALA A 115 4.97 11.46 -1.65
CA ALA A 115 4.12 11.55 -0.49
C ALA A 115 4.00 12.99 0.06
N TRP A 116 2.77 13.44 0.28
CA TRP A 116 2.46 14.72 0.91
C TRP A 116 1.70 14.52 2.21
N PHE A 117 2.05 15.30 3.23
CA PHE A 117 1.47 15.21 4.56
C PHE A 117 0.95 16.57 5.00
N HIS A 118 -0.31 16.60 5.41
CA HIS A 118 -1.00 17.83 5.79
C HIS A 118 -1.52 17.72 7.21
N VAL A 119 -1.34 18.79 7.99
CA VAL A 119 -2.17 19.06 9.16
C VAL A 119 -3.41 19.78 8.65
N LEU A 120 -4.58 19.30 9.04
CA LEU A 120 -5.86 19.74 8.49
C LEU A 120 -6.45 20.84 9.37
N ASP A 121 -6.62 22.00 8.75
CA ASP A 121 -7.42 23.12 9.23
C ASP A 121 -8.47 23.48 8.15
N PRO A 122 -9.42 24.40 8.41
CA PRO A 122 -10.45 24.75 7.44
C PRO A 122 -9.90 25.21 6.08
N LYS A 123 -8.76 25.90 6.06
CA LYS A 123 -8.13 26.38 4.81
C LYS A 123 -7.54 25.23 4.01
N THR A 124 -6.82 24.33 4.68
CA THR A 124 -6.18 23.17 4.07
C THR A 124 -7.22 22.19 3.54
N TRP A 125 -8.35 22.02 4.23
CA TRP A 125 -9.49 21.26 3.71
C TRP A 125 -10.01 21.80 2.38
N SER A 126 -10.25 23.10 2.29
CA SER A 126 -10.72 23.74 1.06
C SER A 126 -9.72 23.58 -0.09
N SER A 127 -8.41 23.73 0.20
CA SER A 127 -7.35 23.51 -0.78
C SER A 127 -7.28 22.05 -1.24
N LEU A 128 -7.41 21.09 -0.32
CA LEU A 128 -7.36 19.66 -0.66
C LEU A 128 -8.53 19.24 -1.53
N GLN A 129 -9.74 19.72 -1.22
CA GLN A 129 -10.94 19.42 -1.99
C GLN A 129 -10.83 19.99 -3.41
N SER A 130 -10.46 21.26 -3.54
CA SER A 130 -10.34 21.93 -4.84
C SER A 130 -9.22 21.33 -5.71
N GLN A 131 -8.07 21.01 -5.12
CA GLN A 131 -6.89 20.56 -5.87
C GLN A 131 -6.89 19.06 -6.19
N TYR A 132 -7.44 18.22 -5.30
CA TYR A 132 -7.22 16.77 -5.39
C TYR A 132 -8.49 15.94 -5.54
N ALA A 133 -9.71 16.49 -5.42
CA ALA A 133 -10.93 15.69 -5.51
C ALA A 133 -11.01 14.85 -6.80
N GLN A 134 -10.65 15.44 -7.95
CA GLN A 134 -10.61 14.74 -9.23
C GLN A 134 -9.57 13.61 -9.25
N ALA A 135 -8.33 13.88 -8.80
CA ALA A 135 -7.25 12.90 -8.77
C ALA A 135 -7.51 11.76 -7.75
N LEU A 136 -8.26 12.05 -6.70
CA LEU A 136 -8.68 11.06 -5.70
C LEU A 136 -9.89 10.24 -6.16
N CYS A 137 -10.51 10.60 -7.29
CA CYS A 137 -11.76 10.01 -7.78
C CYS A 137 -12.90 10.06 -6.75
N ILE A 138 -12.92 11.09 -5.90
CA ILE A 138 -13.99 11.29 -4.92
C ILE A 138 -15.09 12.11 -5.59
N SER A 139 -16.16 11.43 -6.00
CA SER A 139 -17.34 12.08 -6.58
C SER A 139 -18.46 12.32 -5.57
N ASP A 140 -18.43 11.63 -4.42
CA ASP A 140 -19.46 11.74 -3.39
C ASP A 140 -19.10 12.83 -2.35
N PRO A 141 -19.91 13.90 -2.23
CA PRO A 141 -19.72 14.92 -1.20
C PRO A 141 -19.78 14.36 0.24
N ALA A 142 -20.49 13.25 0.47
CA ALA A 142 -20.61 12.64 1.80
C ALA A 142 -19.24 12.14 2.31
N PHE A 143 -18.33 11.73 1.43
CA PHE A 143 -16.96 11.37 1.80
C PHE A 143 -16.29 12.47 2.62
N TRP A 144 -16.40 13.71 2.15
CA TRP A 144 -15.75 14.84 2.82
C TRP A 144 -16.35 15.08 4.19
N GLN A 145 -17.68 14.98 4.32
CA GLN A 145 -18.36 15.09 5.60
C GLN A 145 -17.90 14.01 6.59
N GLU A 146 -17.78 12.76 6.14
CA GLU A 146 -17.27 11.67 6.99
C GLU A 146 -15.83 11.91 7.48
N LYS A 147 -15.00 12.58 6.67
CA LYS A 147 -13.60 12.85 7.01
C LYS A 147 -13.38 14.17 7.74
N GLN A 148 -14.38 15.02 7.93
CA GLN A 148 -14.23 16.36 8.54
C GLN A 148 -13.55 16.36 9.91
N LYS A 149 -13.66 15.27 10.68
CA LYS A 149 -13.02 15.15 11.99
C LYS A 149 -11.52 14.84 11.93
N ALA A 150 -10.97 14.58 10.74
CA ALA A 150 -9.55 14.30 10.58
C ALA A 150 -8.71 15.56 10.81
N ASN A 151 -7.60 15.38 11.51
CA ASN A 151 -6.59 16.41 11.76
C ASN A 151 -5.37 16.25 10.85
N TYR A 152 -5.25 15.11 10.18
CA TYR A 152 -4.11 14.77 9.35
C TYR A 152 -4.56 14.11 8.06
N ALA A 153 -3.91 14.46 6.95
CA ALA A 153 -4.02 13.76 5.68
C ALA A 153 -2.65 13.32 5.18
N SER A 154 -2.60 12.12 4.62
CA SER A 154 -1.50 11.65 3.78
C SER A 154 -2.03 11.49 2.36
N LEU A 155 -1.36 12.09 1.38
CA LEU A 155 -1.62 11.88 -0.04
C LEU A 155 -0.40 11.18 -0.65
N MET A 156 -0.63 10.14 -1.43
CA MET A 156 0.44 9.33 -2.04
C MET A 156 0.17 9.19 -3.53
N GLN A 157 1.07 9.69 -4.37
CA GLN A 157 1.03 9.43 -5.80
C GLN A 157 1.52 8.01 -6.07
N VAL A 158 0.67 7.19 -6.68
CA VAL A 158 0.97 5.79 -7.01
C VAL A 158 1.24 5.61 -8.50
N ARG A 159 2.29 4.86 -8.82
CA ARG A 159 2.72 4.55 -10.20
C ARG A 159 3.11 3.07 -10.31
N TYR A 160 3.39 2.63 -11.53
CA TYR A 160 3.84 1.27 -11.84
C TYR A 160 2.89 0.18 -11.35
N VAL A 161 1.58 0.47 -11.37
CA VAL A 161 0.56 -0.45 -10.85
C VAL A 161 0.59 -1.76 -11.62
N ARG A 162 0.64 -2.87 -10.89
CA ARG A 162 0.51 -4.22 -11.42
C ARG A 162 -0.50 -5.04 -10.63
N PRO A 163 -1.47 -5.69 -11.29
CA PRO A 163 -2.20 -6.80 -10.69
C PRO A 163 -1.23 -7.93 -10.34
N ILE A 164 -1.48 -8.61 -9.24
CA ILE A 164 -0.70 -9.78 -8.79
C ILE A 164 -1.48 -11.05 -9.14
N THR A 165 -0.85 -11.99 -9.84
CA THR A 165 -1.43 -13.31 -10.16
C THR A 165 -0.35 -14.39 -10.05
N PRO A 166 -0.54 -15.44 -9.21
CA PRO A 166 -1.68 -15.66 -8.32
C PRO A 166 -1.74 -14.64 -7.18
N THR A 167 -2.94 -14.28 -6.71
CA THR A 167 -3.13 -13.36 -5.58
C THR A 167 -2.55 -13.94 -4.28
N ILE A 168 -2.12 -13.09 -3.34
CA ILE A 168 -1.50 -13.54 -2.08
C ILE A 168 -2.51 -13.39 -0.93
N SER A 169 -2.84 -14.48 -0.25
CA SER A 169 -3.72 -14.45 0.92
C SER A 169 -2.96 -13.90 2.12
N PHE A 170 -3.31 -12.71 2.59
CA PHE A 170 -2.66 -12.06 3.72
C PHE A 170 -3.62 -11.98 4.92
N ILE A 171 -3.44 -12.88 5.88
CA ILE A 171 -4.30 -13.05 7.04
C ILE A 171 -3.79 -12.19 8.18
N LYS A 172 -4.62 -11.23 8.62
CA LYS A 172 -4.36 -10.35 9.77
C LYS A 172 -5.62 -10.21 10.61
N SER A 173 -5.48 -10.24 11.93
CA SER A 173 -6.59 -10.07 12.87
C SER A 173 -6.74 -8.64 13.40
N ASP A 174 -5.70 -7.80 13.26
CA ASP A 174 -5.80 -6.41 13.70
C ASP A 174 -6.67 -5.57 12.74
N ARG A 175 -7.33 -4.53 13.27
CA ARG A 175 -8.30 -3.70 12.53
C ARG A 175 -7.67 -2.55 11.73
N ARG A 176 -6.34 -2.46 11.65
CA ARG A 176 -5.67 -1.34 10.96
C ARG A 176 -5.86 -1.47 9.45
N GLY A 177 -6.30 -0.38 8.83
CA GLY A 177 -6.43 -0.26 7.37
C GLY A 177 -5.10 0.02 6.65
N TRP A 178 -4.01 0.21 7.39
CA TRP A 178 -2.67 0.40 6.87
C TRP A 178 -1.66 -0.33 7.76
N LEU A 179 -0.73 -1.05 7.15
CA LEU A 179 0.41 -1.66 7.82
C LEU A 179 1.70 -1.21 7.16
N ALA A 180 2.70 -0.85 7.96
CA ALA A 180 4.07 -0.68 7.50
C ALA A 180 4.85 -1.93 7.92
N LEU A 181 5.40 -2.64 6.93
CA LEU A 181 6.32 -3.75 7.08
C LEU A 181 7.71 -3.23 6.75
N ILE A 182 8.39 -2.76 7.79
CA ILE A 182 9.78 -2.32 7.72
C ILE A 182 10.66 -3.51 8.09
N GLN A 183 11.83 -3.70 7.48
CA GLN A 183 12.81 -4.51 8.18
C GLN A 183 13.23 -3.72 9.44
N PRO A 184 13.42 -4.38 10.60
CA PRO A 184 14.01 -3.68 11.75
C PRO A 184 15.32 -3.06 11.26
N GLU A 185 15.48 -1.75 11.45
CA GLU A 185 16.78 -1.11 11.24
C GLU A 185 17.79 -1.92 12.05
N ILE A 186 18.82 -2.46 11.39
CA ILE A 186 19.99 -2.92 12.15
C ILE A 186 20.46 -1.65 12.86
N PRO A 187 20.46 -1.60 14.21
CA PRO A 187 20.92 -0.41 14.91
C PRO A 187 22.30 -0.07 14.38
N ALA A 188 22.51 1.18 13.98
CA ALA A 188 23.83 1.68 13.67
C ALA A 188 24.67 1.64 14.96
N GLN A 189 25.25 0.49 15.25
CA GLN A 189 26.32 0.31 16.21
C GLN A 189 27.46 -0.40 15.46
N CYS A 190 28.64 0.20 15.55
CA CYS A 190 29.89 -0.10 14.85
C CYS A 190 30.09 0.56 13.47
N LEU A 191 30.24 1.89 13.47
CA LEU A 191 31.38 2.57 12.84
C LEU A 191 31.86 3.69 13.77
#